data_AF-A0A9W8MP73-F1
#
_entry.id   AF-A0A9W8MP73-F1
#
_cell.length_a   1.000
_cell.length_b   1.000
_cell.length_c   1.000
_cell.angle_alpha   90.00
_cell.angle_beta   90.00
_cell.angle_gamma   90.00
#
_symmetry.space_group_name_H-M   'P 1'
#
loop_
_entity.id
_entity.type
_entity.pdbx_description
1 polymer ?
#
loop_
_entity_poly.entity_id
_entity_poly.type
_entity_poly.pdbx_seq_one_letter_code
_entity_poly.pdbx_strand_id
1 'polypeptide(L)'
;MHAVPPLPSICRSERSHIDLVLQPLPITEPPYYTIAQDNVVLPPDPALSERELLTMHAEIKVVQARYGLSYKDAAHRVHLQEVARLEAEDNAMRTFAVLQARLDHLMNQEIIPPVEAIDSGAVDMGGRPPLPHSNVDVLGPAETLIDPFVAMLIPGQSCTSK
;
A
#
# COMPACT_ATOMS: atom_id res chain seq x y z
N MET A 1 15.30 51.31 23.04
CA MET A 1 14.27 50.63 23.84
C MET A 1 13.23 50.06 22.87
N HIS A 2 13.37 48.79 22.48
CA HIS A 2 12.45 48.15 21.54
C HIS A 2 11.34 47.45 22.32
N ALA A 3 10.10 47.91 22.12
CA ALA A 3 8.91 47.35 22.73
C ALA A 3 8.63 45.96 22.14
N VAL A 4 8.54 44.96 23.01
CA VAL A 4 8.16 43.59 22.67
C VAL A 4 6.63 43.56 22.47
N PRO A 5 6.12 43.11 21.30
CA PRO A 5 4.68 43.04 21.08
C PRO A 5 4.05 41.92 21.93
N PRO A 6 2.83 42.13 22.45
CA PRO A 6 2.13 41.13 23.26
C PRO A 6 1.67 39.94 22.41
N LEU A 7 1.83 38.74 22.97
CA LEU A 7 1.42 37.47 22.35
C LEU A 7 -0.11 37.38 22.22
N PRO A 8 -0.62 36.77 21.13
CA PRO A 8 -2.05 36.58 20.93
C PRO A 8 -2.62 35.62 21.99
N SER A 9 -3.69 36.08 22.64
CA SER A 9 -4.49 35.29 23.58
C SER A 9 -5.11 34.09 22.87
N ILE A 10 -4.72 32.90 23.28
CA ILE A 10 -5.28 31.63 22.81
C ILE A 10 -6.74 31.57 23.29
N CYS A 11 -7.68 31.73 22.37
CA CYS A 11 -9.11 31.50 22.62
C CYS A 11 -9.31 30.04 23.01
N ARG A 12 -9.66 29.84 24.28
CA ARG A 12 -9.96 28.54 24.88
C ARG A 12 -11.32 28.08 24.32
N SER A 13 -11.29 27.35 23.21
CA SER A 13 -12.49 26.68 22.68
C SER A 13 -12.99 25.69 23.71
N GLU A 14 -14.19 25.93 24.25
CA GLU A 14 -14.89 25.02 25.14
C GLU A 14 -15.12 23.70 24.41
N ARG A 15 -14.39 22.66 24.82
CA ARG A 15 -14.62 21.30 24.35
C ARG A 15 -15.94 20.85 24.95
N SER A 16 -16.97 20.75 24.12
CA SER A 16 -18.18 20.00 24.45
C SER A 16 -17.76 18.58 24.82
N HIS A 17 -17.91 18.28 26.12
CA HIS A 17 -17.66 16.99 26.74
C HIS A 17 -18.71 16.01 26.20
N ILE A 18 -18.41 15.37 25.06
CA ILE A 18 -19.16 14.19 24.63
C ILE A 18 -18.60 13.06 25.47
N ASP A 19 -19.22 12.82 26.62
CA ASP A 19 -19.06 11.57 27.37
C ASP A 19 -19.62 10.44 26.51
N LEU A 20 -18.79 9.92 25.61
CA LEU A 20 -18.95 8.54 25.15
C LEU A 20 -18.69 7.67 26.38
N VAL A 21 -19.76 7.40 27.12
CA VAL A 21 -19.79 6.38 28.17
C VAL A 21 -19.57 5.04 27.47
N LEU A 22 -18.31 4.69 27.26
CA LEU A 22 -17.88 3.35 26.93
C LEU A 22 -18.18 2.49 28.17
N GLN A 23 -19.38 1.91 28.22
CA GLN A 23 -19.66 0.90 29.22
C GLN A 23 -18.77 -0.32 28.92
N PRO A 24 -17.85 -0.72 29.82
CA PRO A 24 -17.13 -1.95 29.64
C PRO A 24 -18.13 -3.11 29.81
N LEU A 25 -18.52 -3.72 28.69
CA LEU A 25 -19.25 -4.97 28.74
C LEU A 25 -18.34 -6.05 29.36
N PRO A 26 -18.83 -6.88 30.29
CA PRO A 26 -18.06 -7.97 30.85
C PRO A 26 -17.82 -9.01 29.75
N ILE A 27 -16.63 -9.01 29.16
CA ILE A 27 -16.30 -9.92 28.07
C ILE A 27 -15.70 -11.20 28.64
N THR A 28 -16.54 -12.20 28.81
CA THR A 28 -16.14 -13.59 29.03
C THR A 28 -16.33 -14.35 27.72
N GLU A 29 -15.22 -14.66 27.07
CA GLU A 29 -15.00 -15.61 25.95
C GLU A 29 -14.94 -15.05 24.50
N PRO A 30 -13.93 -15.50 23.70
CA PRO A 30 -13.81 -15.20 22.27
C PRO A 30 -14.89 -15.90 21.42
N PRO A 31 -15.25 -15.37 20.22
CA PRO A 31 -14.55 -14.37 19.43
C PRO A 31 -15.16 -12.96 19.58
N TYR A 32 -14.29 -11.97 19.76
CA TYR A 32 -14.63 -10.58 20.06
C TYR A 32 -15.09 -9.81 18.81
N TYR A 33 -16.28 -10.10 18.29
CA TYR A 33 -16.95 -9.14 17.41
C TYR A 33 -17.77 -8.17 18.25
N THR A 34 -17.61 -6.85 18.05
CA THR A 34 -18.58 -5.89 18.58
C THR A 34 -19.67 -5.71 17.54
N ILE A 35 -20.89 -6.18 17.85
CA ILE A 35 -22.09 -5.80 17.10
C ILE A 35 -22.39 -4.35 17.50
N ALA A 36 -21.94 -3.38 16.70
CA ALA A 36 -22.59 -2.08 16.69
C ALA A 36 -23.95 -2.26 16.02
N GLN A 37 -24.96 -1.46 16.39
CA GLN A 37 -26.39 -1.66 16.04
C GLN A 37 -26.64 -2.03 14.55
N ASP A 38 -25.78 -1.60 13.62
CA ASP A 38 -25.85 -1.97 12.20
C ASP A 38 -24.53 -2.48 11.57
N ASN A 39 -23.43 -2.65 12.33
CA ASN A 39 -22.12 -3.03 11.78
C ASN A 39 -21.37 -4.07 12.63
N VAL A 40 -20.89 -5.12 11.97
CA VAL A 40 -19.96 -6.11 12.56
C VAL A 40 -18.55 -5.56 12.43
N VAL A 41 -17.96 -5.13 13.55
CA VAL A 41 -16.54 -4.75 13.59
C VAL A 41 -15.73 -5.96 14.02
N LEU A 42 -14.92 -6.47 13.10
CA LEU A 42 -13.93 -7.52 13.37
C LEU A 42 -12.65 -6.88 13.91
N PRO A 43 -12.07 -7.42 14.99
CA PRO A 43 -10.77 -6.99 15.47
C PRO A 43 -9.70 -7.37 14.42
N PRO A 44 -8.60 -6.61 14.33
CA PRO A 44 -7.48 -6.99 13.48
C PRO A 44 -6.92 -8.36 13.91
N ASP A 45 -6.68 -9.23 12.94
CA ASP A 45 -6.02 -10.53 13.13
C ASP A 45 -4.78 -10.61 12.22
N PRO A 46 -3.54 -10.65 12.78
CA PRO A 46 -3.22 -10.67 14.20
C PRO A 46 -3.53 -9.33 14.90
N ALA A 47 -3.77 -9.40 16.22
CA ALA A 47 -3.90 -8.21 17.04
C ALA A 47 -2.60 -7.37 16.97
N LEU A 48 -2.76 -6.06 16.84
CA LEU A 48 -1.64 -5.13 16.81
C LEU A 48 -0.83 -5.22 18.10
N SER A 49 0.49 -5.30 17.97
CA SER A 49 1.38 -5.23 19.10
C SER A 49 1.35 -3.83 19.73
N GLU A 50 1.64 -3.74 21.03
CA GLU A 50 1.73 -2.46 21.75
C GLU A 50 2.72 -1.49 21.06
N ARG A 51 3.81 -2.03 20.53
CA ARG A 51 4.81 -1.27 19.77
C ARG A 51 4.22 -0.63 18.52
N GLU A 52 3.42 -1.36 17.75
CA GLU A 52 2.77 -0.84 16.54
C GLU A 52 1.76 0.25 16.89
N LEU A 53 0.96 0.05 17.95
CA LEU A 53 0.03 1.06 18.45
C LEU A 53 0.73 2.36 18.86
N LEU A 54 1.83 2.27 19.61
CA LEU A 54 2.63 3.43 20.01
C LEU A 54 3.29 4.12 18.82
N THR A 55 3.73 3.35 17.83
CA THR A 55 4.35 3.88 16.60
C THR A 55 3.32 4.66 15.78
N MET A 56 2.14 4.09 15.52
CA MET A 56 1.06 4.79 14.83
C MET A 56 0.63 6.05 15.57
N HIS A 57 0.51 6.01 16.90
CA HIS A 57 0.19 7.21 17.67
C HIS A 57 1.24 8.32 17.50
N ALA A 58 2.53 7.95 17.53
CA ALA A 58 3.62 8.90 17.33
C ALA A 58 3.56 9.54 15.93
N GLU A 59 3.29 8.77 14.89
CA GLU A 59 3.12 9.28 13.51
C GLU A 59 1.94 10.25 13.41
N ILE A 60 0.80 9.90 13.99
CA ILE A 60 -0.37 10.78 14.03
C ILE A 60 -0.03 12.09 14.73
N LYS A 61 0.72 12.05 15.83
CA LYS A 61 1.18 13.25 16.54
C LYS A 61 2.13 14.11 15.70
N VAL A 62 3.02 13.48 14.93
CA VAL A 62 3.93 14.19 14.02
C VAL A 62 3.12 14.89 12.92
N VAL A 63 2.18 14.20 12.28
CA VAL A 63 1.29 14.78 11.25
C VAL A 63 0.43 15.90 11.85
N GLN A 64 -0.09 15.69 13.06
CA GLN A 64 -0.86 16.68 13.80
C GLN A 64 -0.04 17.97 14.01
N ALA A 65 1.17 17.85 14.54
CA ALA A 65 2.05 18.98 14.82
C ALA A 65 2.51 19.69 13.54
N ARG A 66 2.78 18.94 12.48
CA ARG A 66 3.29 19.47 11.21
C ARG A 66 2.24 20.29 10.43
N TYR A 67 0.98 19.86 10.46
CA TYR A 67 -0.08 20.48 9.65
C TYR A 67 -1.13 21.24 10.48
N GLY A 68 -1.05 21.22 11.81
CA GLY A 68 -2.03 21.86 12.68
C GLY A 68 -3.42 21.22 12.61
N LEU A 69 -3.50 19.93 12.28
CA LEU A 69 -4.76 19.22 12.05
C LEU A 69 -5.42 18.76 13.36
N SER A 70 -6.71 18.41 13.28
CA SER A 70 -7.35 17.64 14.35
C SER A 70 -6.72 16.23 14.41
N TYR A 71 -6.73 15.60 15.59
CA TYR A 71 -6.20 14.24 15.73
C TYR A 71 -6.94 13.25 14.82
N LYS A 72 -8.26 13.42 14.66
CA LYS A 72 -9.11 12.60 13.77
C LYS A 72 -8.66 12.72 12.32
N ASP A 73 -8.43 13.93 11.82
CA ASP A 73 -8.02 14.14 10.42
C ASP A 73 -6.58 13.67 10.18
N ALA A 74 -5.68 13.88 11.15
CA ALA A 74 -4.33 13.36 11.10
C ALA A 74 -4.33 11.82 11.03
N ALA A 75 -5.11 11.16 11.89
CA ALA A 75 -5.27 9.70 11.89
C ALA A 75 -5.85 9.19 10.57
N HIS A 76 -6.89 9.85 10.05
CA HIS A 76 -7.47 9.50 8.76
C HIS A 76 -6.47 9.63 7.61
N ARG A 77 -5.62 10.67 7.60
CA ARG A 77 -4.57 10.83 6.59
C ARG A 77 -3.50 9.75 6.66
N VAL A 78 -3.02 9.42 7.85
CA VAL A 78 -2.07 8.31 8.05
C VAL A 78 -2.69 6.99 7.57
N HIS A 79 -3.95 6.74 7.90
CA HIS A 79 -4.68 5.56 7.43
C HIS A 79 -4.75 5.49 5.89
N LEU A 80 -5.14 6.57 5.22
CA LEU A 80 -5.20 6.61 3.76
C LEU A 80 -3.83 6.38 3.11
N GLN A 81 -2.75 6.91 3.71
CA GLN A 81 -1.39 6.66 3.23
C GLN A 81 -1.02 5.19 3.34
N GLU A 82 -1.38 4.53 4.44
CA GLU A 82 -1.10 3.12 4.64
C GLU A 82 -1.92 2.23 3.71
N VAL A 83 -3.20 2.53 3.50
CA VAL A 83 -4.04 1.82 2.52
C VAL A 83 -3.45 1.93 1.12
N ALA A 84 -3.06 3.14 0.69
CA ALA A 84 -2.44 3.34 -0.62
C ALA A 84 -1.11 2.58 -0.75
N ARG A 85 -0.33 2.46 0.34
CA ARG A 85 0.91 1.69 0.37
C ARG A 85 0.63 0.20 0.15
N LEU A 86 -0.36 -0.35 0.85
CA LEU A 86 -0.76 -1.76 0.72
C LEU A 86 -1.28 -2.08 -0.68
N GLU A 87 -2.09 -1.20 -1.27
CA GLU A 87 -2.57 -1.36 -2.65
C GLU A 87 -1.42 -1.36 -3.66
N ALA A 88 -0.41 -0.52 -3.46
CA ALA A 88 0.79 -0.50 -4.30
C ALA A 88 1.60 -1.80 -4.19
N GLU A 89 1.73 -2.36 -2.98
CA GLU A 89 2.41 -3.63 -2.74
C GLU A 89 1.66 -4.80 -3.39
N ASP A 90 0.34 -4.88 -3.21
CA ASP A 90 -0.53 -5.87 -3.85
C ASP A 90 -0.41 -5.82 -5.38
N ASN A 91 -0.42 -4.61 -5.95
CA ASN A 91 -0.25 -4.43 -7.37
C ASN A 91 1.14 -4.89 -7.84
N ALA A 92 2.20 -4.53 -7.10
CA ALA A 92 3.55 -4.99 -7.39
C ALA A 92 3.62 -6.53 -7.39
N MET A 93 3.06 -7.19 -6.37
CA MET A 93 2.99 -8.66 -6.30
C MET A 93 2.28 -9.28 -7.51
N ARG A 94 1.16 -8.70 -7.95
CA ARG A 94 0.43 -9.16 -9.15
C ARG A 94 1.30 -9.02 -10.40
N THR A 95 2.00 -7.89 -10.57
CA THR A 95 2.88 -7.70 -11.73
C THR A 95 4.04 -8.69 -11.74
N PHE A 96 4.64 -8.97 -10.58
CA PHE A 96 5.71 -9.97 -10.46
C PHE A 96 5.21 -11.38 -10.77
N ALA A 97 4.01 -11.76 -10.31
CA ALA A 97 3.43 -13.06 -10.62
C ALA A 97 3.22 -13.27 -12.13
N VAL A 98 2.76 -12.22 -12.84
CA VAL A 98 2.61 -12.27 -14.30
C VAL A 98 3.97 -12.44 -15.00
N LEU A 99 4.99 -11.69 -14.56
CA LEU A 99 6.34 -11.81 -15.12
C LEU A 99 6.94 -13.19 -14.87
N GLN A 100 6.76 -13.74 -13.66
CA GLN A 100 7.22 -15.08 -13.33
C GLN A 100 6.57 -16.14 -14.22
N ALA A 101 5.24 -16.11 -14.37
CA ALA A 101 4.53 -17.04 -15.25
C ALA A 101 5.03 -16.98 -16.70
N ARG A 102 5.36 -15.77 -17.18
CA ARG A 102 5.94 -15.60 -18.52
C ARG A 102 7.35 -16.16 -18.62
N LEU A 103 8.19 -15.96 -17.63
CA LEU A 103 9.55 -16.53 -17.61
C LEU A 103 9.50 -18.06 -17.55
N ASP A 104 8.64 -18.62 -16.71
CA ASP A 104 8.44 -20.07 -16.60
C ASP A 104 7.98 -20.65 -17.94
N HIS A 105 7.07 -19.96 -18.64
CA HIS A 105 6.63 -20.34 -19.96
C HIS A 105 7.78 -20.36 -20.99
N LEU A 106 8.59 -19.29 -21.05
CA LEU A 106 9.73 -19.20 -21.96
C LEU A 106 10.78 -20.27 -21.65
N MET A 107 11.08 -20.50 -20.37
CA MET A 107 12.00 -21.55 -19.95
C MET A 107 11.53 -22.94 -20.40
N ASN A 108 10.26 -23.27 -20.15
CA ASN A 108 9.69 -24.57 -20.45
C ASN A 108 9.49 -24.83 -21.95
N GLN A 109 9.29 -23.77 -22.76
CA GLN A 109 9.02 -23.94 -24.19
C GLN A 109 10.26 -23.76 -25.08
N GLU A 110 11.14 -22.83 -24.73
CA GLU A 110 12.23 -22.42 -25.62
C GLU A 110 13.59 -22.97 -25.17
N ILE A 111 13.82 -23.13 -23.87
CA ILE A 111 15.16 -23.42 -23.34
C ILE A 111 15.31 -24.89 -22.94
N ILE A 112 14.37 -25.44 -22.17
CA ILE A 112 14.46 -26.81 -21.67
C ILE A 112 14.41 -27.85 -22.81
N PRO A 113 13.46 -27.79 -23.76
CA PRO A 113 13.32 -28.84 -24.76
C PRO A 113 14.54 -29.02 -25.67
N PRO A 114 15.22 -27.95 -26.15
CA PRO A 114 16.47 -28.11 -26.90
C PRO A 114 17.60 -28.74 -26.08
N VAL A 115 17.71 -28.44 -24.78
CA VAL A 115 18.72 -29.04 -23.91
C VAL A 115 18.44 -30.53 -23.71
N GLU A 116 17.18 -30.91 -23.47
CA GLU A 116 16.79 -32.32 -23.37
C GLU A 116 17.01 -33.08 -24.69
N ALA A 117 16.79 -32.43 -25.84
CA ALA A 117 17.08 -33.02 -27.15
C ALA A 117 18.59 -33.27 -27.35
N ILE A 118 19.45 -32.38 -26.86
CA ILE A 118 20.91 -32.56 -26.84
C ILE A 118 21.29 -33.74 -25.93
N ASP A 119 20.78 -33.77 -24.70
CA ASP A 119 21.13 -34.79 -23.71
C ASP A 119 20.66 -36.20 -24.10
N SER A 120 19.54 -36.30 -24.82
CA SER A 120 19.03 -37.57 -25.37
C SER A 120 19.74 -38.04 -26.65
N GLY A 121 20.66 -37.25 -27.21
CA GLY A 121 21.38 -37.58 -28.44
C GLY A 121 20.52 -37.49 -29.71
N ALA A 122 19.36 -36.82 -29.65
CA ALA A 122 18.40 -36.71 -30.74
C ALA A 122 18.70 -35.56 -31.73
N VAL A 123 19.84 -34.88 -31.60
CA VAL A 123 20.19 -33.72 -32.42
C VAL A 123 20.90 -34.16 -33.69
N ASP A 124 20.16 -34.19 -34.79
CA ASP A 124 20.73 -34.29 -36.12
C ASP A 124 21.42 -32.95 -36.48
N MET A 125 22.75 -32.92 -36.43
CA MET A 125 23.57 -31.72 -36.66
C MET A 125 23.48 -31.18 -38.11
N GLY A 126 22.71 -31.83 -39.00
CA GLY A 126 22.59 -31.47 -40.42
C GLY A 126 21.34 -30.69 -40.84
N GLY A 127 20.31 -30.61 -40.01
CA GLY A 127 19.01 -30.03 -40.38
C GLY A 127 18.67 -28.80 -39.55
N ARG A 128 18.72 -27.59 -40.13
CA ARG A 128 18.25 -26.37 -39.46
C ARG A 128 16.77 -26.56 -39.11
N PRO A 129 16.37 -26.55 -37.83
CA PRO A 129 14.97 -26.69 -37.48
C PRO A 129 14.19 -25.52 -38.09
N PRO A 130 12.98 -25.76 -38.65
CA PRO A 130 12.14 -24.69 -39.16
C PRO A 130 11.84 -23.73 -38.00
N LEU A 131 12.19 -22.45 -38.19
CA LEU A 131 11.91 -21.42 -37.20
C LEU A 131 10.40 -21.43 -36.91
N PRO A 132 9.99 -21.52 -35.63
CA PRO A 132 8.57 -21.42 -35.30
C PRO A 132 8.07 -20.06 -35.80
N HIS A 133 7.07 -20.10 -36.66
CA HIS A 133 6.38 -18.90 -37.11
C HIS A 133 5.79 -18.23 -35.88
N SER A 134 6.38 -17.11 -35.47
CA SER A 134 5.93 -16.30 -34.35
C SER A 134 4.54 -15.76 -34.66
N ASN A 135 3.50 -16.45 -34.19
CA ASN A 135 2.18 -15.85 -34.06
C ASN A 135 2.25 -14.90 -32.88
N VAL A 136 2.71 -13.68 -33.14
CA VAL A 136 2.64 -12.54 -32.22
C VAL A 136 1.19 -12.03 -32.26
N ASP A 137 0.26 -12.85 -31.81
CA ASP A 137 -1.10 -12.41 -31.52
C ASP A 137 -1.35 -12.61 -30.03
N VAL A 138 -2.11 -11.68 -29.44
CA VAL A 138 -2.50 -11.59 -28.03
C VAL A 138 -1.52 -10.82 -27.13
N LEU A 139 -1.23 -9.58 -27.51
CA LEU A 139 -1.27 -8.48 -26.55
C LEU A 139 -2.71 -7.97 -26.49
N GLY A 140 -3.49 -8.47 -25.53
CA GLY A 140 -4.66 -7.73 -25.07
C GLY A 140 -4.22 -6.35 -24.55
N PRO A 141 -5.08 -5.32 -24.62
CA PRO A 141 -4.71 -3.98 -24.19
C PRO A 141 -4.32 -4.03 -22.71
N ALA A 142 -3.02 -3.92 -22.45
CA ALA A 142 -2.54 -3.49 -21.15
C ALA A 142 -3.00 -2.03 -21.02
N GLU A 143 -4.17 -1.83 -20.46
CA GLU A 143 -4.59 -0.53 -19.95
C GLU A 143 -3.54 -0.13 -18.91
N THR A 144 -2.57 0.67 -19.36
CA THR A 144 -1.66 1.39 -18.50
C THR A 144 -2.48 2.45 -17.78
N LEU A 145 -3.20 2.03 -16.74
CA LEU A 145 -3.70 2.91 -15.71
C LEU A 145 -2.47 3.36 -14.90
N ILE A 146 -1.70 4.28 -15.47
CA ILE A 146 -0.73 5.05 -14.71
C ILE A 146 -1.58 5.92 -13.79
N ASP A 147 -1.72 5.46 -12.56
CA ASP A 147 -2.52 6.12 -11.54
C ASP A 147 -2.00 7.57 -11.34
N PRO A 148 -2.80 8.61 -11.61
CA PRO A 148 -2.35 10.00 -11.54
C PRO A 148 -1.89 10.43 -10.13
N PHE A 149 -2.13 9.60 -9.11
CA PHE A 149 -1.72 9.89 -7.73
C PHE A 149 -0.20 9.74 -7.48
N VAL A 150 0.51 8.89 -8.23
CA VAL A 150 1.97 8.70 -8.03
C VAL A 150 2.77 9.94 -8.47
N ALA A 151 2.24 10.74 -9.41
CA ALA A 151 2.88 11.98 -9.86
C ALA A 151 2.83 13.12 -8.82
N MET A 152 2.01 13.01 -7.77
CA MET A 152 1.79 14.11 -6.81
C MET A 152 2.65 14.01 -5.54
N LEU A 153 3.46 12.95 -5.38
CA LEU A 153 4.26 12.67 -4.19
C LEU A 153 5.77 12.98 -4.33
N ILE A 154 6.16 13.86 -5.27
CA ILE A 154 7.48 14.50 -5.24
C ILE A 154 7.35 15.91 -4.64
N PRO A 155 7.40 16.07 -3.31
CA PRO A 155 7.52 17.40 -2.71
C PRO A 155 8.96 17.89 -2.88
N GLY A 156 9.20 18.90 -3.73
CA GLY A 156 10.47 19.62 -3.62
C GLY A 156 11.08 20.33 -4.82
N GLN A 157 10.31 20.85 -5.78
CA GLN A 157 10.86 21.90 -6.66
C GLN A 157 10.07 23.20 -6.47
N SER A 158 10.46 23.95 -5.43
CA SER A 158 10.15 25.36 -5.31
C SER A 158 11.05 26.13 -6.27
N CYS A 159 10.52 26.44 -7.46
CA CYS A 159 11.10 27.44 -8.35
C CYS A 159 11.07 28.80 -7.62
N THR A 160 12.20 29.20 -7.07
CA THR A 160 12.41 30.57 -6.60
C THR A 160 12.78 31.43 -7.81
N SER A 161 11.81 32.16 -8.35
CA SER A 161 12.11 33.28 -9.25
C SER A 161 12.51 34.47 -8.39
N LYS A 162 13.73 34.97 -8.62
CA LYS A 162 14.19 36.29 -8.20
C LYS A 162 13.43 37.38 -8.95
#